data_AF-A0A150XY88-F1
#
_entry.id   AF-A0A150XY88-F1
#
_cell.length_a   1.000
_cell.length_b   1.000
_cell.length_c   1.000
_cell.angle_alpha   90.00
_cell.angle_beta   90.00
_cell.angle_gamma   90.00
#
_symmetry.space_group_name_H-M   'P 1'
#
loop_
_entity.id
_entity.type
_entity.pdbx_description
1 polymer ?
#
loop_
_entity_poly.entity_id
_entity_poly.type
_entity_poly.pdbx_seq_one_letter_code
_entity_poly.pdbx_strand_id
1 'polypeptide(L)'
;MISASISVIANVEFGIKNVLLSILSSSVIILVGISELMKFREQWMEYRTTAETIKSEKMLFLTNTGPYSQEGKFNYYVENHEAIVKSEHINWKNFFIKKDHGQ
;
A
#
# COMPACT_ATOMS: atom_id res chain seq x y z
N MET A 1 -10.03 22.01 52.67
CA MET A 1 -8.74 22.48 52.13
C MET A 1 -8.03 21.39 51.33
N ILE A 2 -7.93 20.15 51.85
CA ILE A 2 -7.28 19.02 51.15
C ILE A 2 -7.98 18.67 49.81
N SER A 3 -9.31 18.76 49.73
CA SER A 3 -10.07 18.52 48.48
C SER A 3 -9.78 19.54 47.37
N ALA A 4 -9.52 20.80 47.72
CA ALA A 4 -9.16 21.84 46.76
C ALA A 4 -7.76 21.60 46.18
N SER A 5 -6.81 21.14 46.99
CA SER A 5 -5.46 20.79 46.55
C SER A 5 -5.45 19.61 45.58
N ILE A 6 -6.27 18.58 45.82
CA ILE A 6 -6.43 17.44 44.92
C ILE A 6 -7.00 17.90 43.56
N SER A 7 -7.99 18.81 43.57
CA SER A 7 -8.54 19.40 42.34
C SER A 7 -7.50 20.19 41.53
N VAL A 8 -6.59 20.92 42.19
CA VAL A 8 -5.55 21.71 41.50
C VAL A 8 -4.48 20.80 40.89
N ILE A 9 -4.03 19.77 41.62
CA ILE A 9 -3.04 18.81 41.12
C ILE A 9 -3.63 17.98 39.97
N ALA A 10 -4.90 17.56 40.08
CA ALA A 10 -5.61 16.88 39.01
C ALA A 10 -5.76 17.76 37.75
N ASN A 11 -6.05 19.07 37.90
CA ASN A 11 -6.13 20.00 36.77
C ASN A 11 -4.78 20.20 36.06
N VAL A 12 -3.66 20.22 36.79
CA VAL A 12 -2.31 20.37 36.23
C VAL A 12 -1.88 19.10 35.49
N GLU A 13 -2.13 17.91 36.06
CA GLU A 13 -1.91 16.64 35.33
C GLU A 13 -2.79 16.54 34.09
N PHE A 14 -4.03 17.04 34.16
CA PHE A 14 -4.96 17.05 33.03
C PHE A 14 -4.44 17.91 31.89
N GLY A 15 -3.85 19.08 32.18
CA GLY A 15 -3.27 19.96 31.16
C GLY A 15 -2.17 19.30 30.34
N ILE A 16 -1.19 18.65 31.01
CA ILE A 16 -0.06 17.99 30.32
C ILE A 16 -0.54 16.75 29.56
N LYS A 17 -1.42 15.93 30.17
CA LYS A 17 -2.01 14.76 29.52
C LYS A 17 -2.81 15.13 28.27
N ASN A 18 -3.57 16.23 28.31
CA ASN A 18 -4.36 16.69 27.18
C ASN A 18 -3.50 17.23 26.03
N VAL A 19 -2.43 17.96 26.34
CA VAL A 19 -1.48 18.44 25.31
C VAL A 19 -0.81 17.24 24.63
N LEU A 20 -0.37 16.23 25.38
CA LEU A 20 0.20 15.01 24.83
C LEU A 20 -0.81 14.25 23.94
N LEU A 21 -2.06 14.09 24.40
CA LEU A 21 -3.12 13.45 23.63
C LEU A 21 -3.46 14.21 22.35
N SER A 22 -3.45 15.56 22.40
CA SER A 22 -3.72 16.40 21.24
C SER A 22 -2.61 16.28 20.18
N ILE A 23 -1.34 16.29 20.60
CA ILE A 23 -0.19 16.09 19.70
C ILE A 23 -0.24 14.70 19.07
N LEU A 24 -0.54 13.66 19.85
CA LEU A 24 -0.63 12.29 19.35
C LEU A 24 -1.77 12.15 18.33
N SER A 25 -2.95 12.69 18.66
CA SER A 25 -4.13 12.66 17.79
C SER A 25 -3.88 13.44 16.48
N SER A 26 -3.28 14.63 16.56
CA SER A 26 -2.93 15.43 15.39
C SER A 26 -1.93 14.69 14.49
N SER A 27 -0.92 14.04 15.08
CA SER A 27 0.06 13.24 14.34
C SER A 27 -0.62 12.09 13.59
N VAL A 28 -1.55 11.38 14.25
CA VAL A 28 -2.32 10.31 13.62
C VAL A 28 -3.18 10.85 12.48
N ILE A 29 -3.87 11.98 12.64
CA ILE A 29 -4.69 12.59 11.59
C ILE A 29 -3.84 12.94 10.36
N ILE A 30 -2.65 13.52 10.56
CA ILE A 30 -1.72 13.84 9.46
C ILE A 30 -1.31 12.55 8.73
N LEU A 31 -0.96 11.49 9.46
CA LEU A 31 -0.58 10.20 8.87
C LEU A 31 -1.73 9.54 8.10
N VAL A 32 -2.95 9.60 8.64
CA VAL A 32 -4.15 9.08 7.97
C VAL A 32 -4.44 9.88 6.70
N GLY A 33 -4.36 11.20 6.74
CA GLY A 33 -4.54 12.05 5.56
C GLY A 33 -3.52 11.74 4.46
N ILE A 34 -2.24 11.57 4.82
CA ILE A 34 -1.19 11.15 3.86
C ILE A 34 -1.52 9.76 3.28
N SER A 35 -1.98 8.83 4.13
CA SER A 35 -2.34 7.47 3.71
C SER A 35 -3.51 7.45 2.74
N GLU A 36 -4.51 8.31 2.93
CA GLU A 36 -5.66 8.49 2.02
C GLU A 36 -5.25 9.14 0.69
N LEU A 37 -4.44 10.20 0.74
CA LEU A 37 -3.94 10.92 -0.43
C LEU A 37 -3.08 10.05 -1.35
N MET A 38 -2.33 9.11 -0.78
CA MET A 38 -1.42 8.26 -1.54
C MET A 38 -2.07 7.00 -2.10
N LYS A 39 -3.32 6.67 -1.70
CA LYS A 39 -3.99 5.40 -2.06
C LYS A 39 -3.04 4.20 -1.99
N PHE A 40 -2.15 4.21 -0.99
CA PHE A 40 -1.03 3.27 -0.90
C PHE A 40 -1.51 1.81 -0.85
N ARG A 41 -2.72 1.61 -0.31
CA ARG A 41 -3.40 0.30 -0.27
C ARG A 41 -3.71 -0.26 -1.66
N GLU A 42 -4.17 0.56 -2.60
CA GLU A 42 -4.49 0.11 -3.96
C GLU A 42 -3.20 -0.25 -4.72
N GLN A 43 -2.18 0.63 -4.67
CA GLN A 43 -0.89 0.39 -5.31
C GLN A 43 -0.19 -0.88 -4.77
N TRP A 44 -0.20 -1.05 -3.44
CA TRP A 44 0.38 -2.23 -2.81
C TRP A 44 -0.34 -3.52 -3.20
N MET A 45 -1.68 -3.47 -3.28
CA MET A 45 -2.49 -4.62 -3.67
C MET A 45 -2.24 -5.01 -5.13
N GLU A 46 -2.21 -4.05 -6.06
CA GLU A 46 -1.89 -4.30 -7.46
C GLU A 46 -0.50 -4.91 -7.63
N TYR A 47 0.52 -4.36 -6.97
CA TYR A 47 1.87 -4.92 -6.99
C TYR A 47 1.91 -6.37 -6.51
N ARG A 48 1.21 -6.66 -5.40
CA ARG A 48 1.09 -8.03 -4.85
C ARG A 48 0.42 -8.98 -5.84
N THR A 49 -0.66 -8.55 -6.48
CA THR A 49 -1.35 -9.35 -7.49
C THR A 49 -0.45 -9.63 -8.68
N THR A 50 0.26 -8.64 -9.22
CA THR A 50 1.21 -8.85 -10.34
C THR A 50 2.32 -9.83 -9.96
N ALA A 51 2.89 -9.70 -8.75
CA ALA A 51 3.89 -10.63 -8.25
C ALA A 51 3.34 -12.07 -8.13
N GLU A 52 2.09 -12.23 -7.70
CA GLU A 52 1.42 -13.53 -7.64
C GLU A 52 1.17 -14.12 -9.04
N THR A 53 0.78 -13.30 -10.02
CA THR A 53 0.62 -13.71 -11.42
C THR A 53 1.94 -14.18 -12.03
N ILE A 54 3.04 -13.46 -11.81
CA ILE A 54 4.38 -13.86 -12.28
C ILE A 54 4.79 -15.19 -11.61
N LYS A 55 4.48 -15.36 -10.32
CA LYS A 55 4.77 -16.59 -9.59
C LYS A 55 3.96 -17.78 -10.12
N SER A 56 2.68 -17.59 -10.42
CA SER A 56 1.87 -18.65 -11.03
C SER A 56 2.38 -19.01 -12.43
N GLU A 57 2.79 -18.03 -13.23
CA GLU A 57 3.35 -18.27 -14.57
C GLU A 57 4.65 -19.07 -14.50
N LYS A 58 5.52 -18.74 -13.53
CA LYS A 58 6.74 -19.51 -13.25
C LYS A 58 6.42 -20.96 -12.85
N MET A 59 5.38 -21.18 -12.05
CA MET A 59 4.97 -22.54 -11.68
C MET A 59 4.51 -23.33 -12.90
N LEU A 60 3.69 -22.73 -13.78
CA LEU A 60 3.24 -23.35 -15.03
C LEU A 60 4.41 -23.73 -15.96
N PHE A 61 5.41 -22.87 -16.06
CA PHE A 61 6.65 -23.15 -16.80
C PHE A 61 7.43 -24.33 -16.20
N LEU A 62 7.59 -24.37 -14.87
CA LEU A 62 8.33 -25.43 -14.18
C LEU A 62 7.62 -26.79 -14.26
N THR A 63 6.29 -26.80 -14.16
CA THR A 63 5.48 -28.02 -14.27
C THR A 63 5.22 -28.44 -15.71
N ASN A 64 5.75 -27.70 -16.70
CA ASN A 64 5.53 -27.89 -18.14
C ASN A 64 4.05 -28.09 -18.49
N THR A 65 3.17 -27.35 -17.81
CA THR A 65 1.72 -27.54 -17.92
C THR A 65 1.13 -26.43 -18.79
N GLY A 66 0.11 -26.77 -19.60
CA GLY A 66 -0.54 -25.82 -20.50
C GLY A 66 0.31 -25.50 -21.73
N PRO A 67 0.46 -24.21 -22.12
CA PRO A 67 1.17 -23.80 -23.35
C PRO A 67 2.67 -24.12 -23.34
N TYR A 68 3.23 -24.48 -22.18
CA TYR A 68 4.64 -24.82 -21.97
C TYR A 68 5.03 -26.28 -22.30
N SER A 69 4.10 -27.05 -22.86
CA SER A 69 4.30 -28.46 -23.25
C SER A 69 5.09 -28.63 -24.57
N GLN A 70 5.21 -27.58 -25.38
CA GLN A 70 5.82 -27.62 -26.71
C GLN A 70 7.27 -27.08 -26.74
N GLU A 71 7.97 -27.31 -27.87
CA GLU A 71 9.28 -26.70 -28.12
C GLU A 71 9.18 -25.17 -28.10
N GLY A 72 10.18 -24.49 -27.53
CA GLY A 72 10.17 -23.04 -27.39
C GLY A 72 9.50 -22.50 -26.11
N LYS A 73 9.19 -23.36 -25.13
CA LYS A 73 8.60 -23.00 -23.82
C LYS A 73 9.26 -21.80 -23.11
N PHE A 74 10.57 -21.60 -23.28
CA PHE A 74 11.28 -20.48 -22.68
C PHE A 74 10.96 -19.15 -23.37
N ASN A 75 10.89 -19.12 -24.71
CA ASN A 75 10.56 -17.90 -25.45
C ASN A 75 9.13 -17.44 -25.12
N TYR A 76 8.19 -18.39 -25.08
CA TYR A 76 6.80 -18.08 -24.69
C TYR A 76 6.70 -17.57 -23.24
N TYR A 77 7.50 -18.14 -22.33
CA TYR A 77 7.57 -17.67 -20.95
C TYR A 77 8.07 -16.23 -20.85
N VAL A 78 9.15 -15.92 -21.57
CA VAL A 78 9.71 -14.56 -21.61
C VAL A 78 8.72 -13.56 -22.20
N GLU A 79 8.03 -13.93 -23.28
CA GLU A 79 7.02 -13.08 -23.92
C GLU A 79 5.84 -12.79 -22.97
N ASN A 80 5.28 -13.82 -22.31
CA ASN A 80 4.22 -13.64 -21.33
C ASN A 80 4.68 -12.83 -20.12
N HIS A 81 5.89 -13.11 -19.61
CA HIS A 81 6.46 -12.35 -18.49
C HIS A 81 6.63 -10.87 -18.86
N GLU A 82 7.18 -10.56 -20.04
CA GLU A 82 7.29 -9.19 -20.53
C GLU A 82 5.92 -8.53 -20.73
N ALA A 83 4.92 -9.27 -21.20
CA ALA A 83 3.56 -8.76 -21.36
C ALA A 83 2.96 -8.34 -20.01
N ILE A 84 3.16 -9.14 -18.95
CA ILE A 84 2.72 -8.81 -17.58
C ILE A 84 3.46 -7.57 -17.04
N VAL A 85 4.77 -7.48 -17.24
CA VAL A 85 5.54 -6.30 -16.79
C VAL A 85 5.12 -5.03 -17.56
N LYS A 86 4.88 -5.14 -18.87
CA LYS A 86 4.42 -4.02 -19.71
C LYS A 86 3.02 -3.57 -19.29
N SER A 87 2.11 -4.50 -19.00
CA SER A 87 0.76 -4.15 -18.54
C SER A 87 0.81 -3.46 -17.17
N GLU A 88 1.68 -3.91 -16.26
CA GLU A 88 1.92 -3.24 -14.99
C GLU A 88 2.42 -1.81 -15.21
N HIS A 89 3.41 -1.60 -16.08
CA HIS A 89 3.95 -0.28 -16.38
C HIS A 89 2.87 0.69 -16.93
N ILE A 90 1.99 0.20 -17.81
CA ILE A 90 0.84 0.96 -18.30
C ILE A 90 -0.10 1.31 -17.15
N ASN A 91 -0.34 0.37 -16.23
CA ASN A 91 -1.21 0.58 -15.07
C ASN A 91 -0.66 1.68 -14.14
N TRP A 92 0.65 1.63 -13.83
CA TRP A 92 1.33 2.70 -13.08
C TRP A 92 1.21 4.04 -13.78
N LYS A 93 1.44 4.10 -15.10
CA LYS A 93 1.30 5.33 -15.88
C LYS A 93 -0.13 5.89 -15.80
N ASN A 94 -1.14 5.04 -15.93
CA ASN A 94 -2.54 5.43 -15.83
C ASN A 94 -2.89 5.92 -14.41
N PHE A 95 -2.32 5.32 -13.37
CA PHE A 95 -2.49 5.79 -12.00
C PHE A 95 -1.98 7.23 -11.82
N PHE A 96 -0.78 7.53 -12.33
CA PHE A 96 -0.21 8.88 -12.26
C PHE A 96 -0.98 9.89 -13.11
N ILE A 97 -1.43 9.52 -14.32
CA ILE A 97 -2.24 10.39 -15.19
C ILE A 97 -3.61 10.68 -14.56
N LYS A 98 -4.27 9.67 -13.98
CA LYS A 98 -5.56 9.84 -13.30
C LYS A 98 -5.44 10.72 -12.05
N LYS A 99 -4.30 10.67 -11.35
CA LYS A 99 -3.99 11.56 -10.23
C LYS A 99 -3.77 13.02 -10.70
N ASP A 100 -3.20 13.24 -11.88
CA ASP A 100 -2.96 14.58 -12.44
C ASP A 100 -4.25 15.26 -12.94
N HIS A 101 -5.17 14.47 -13.50
CA HIS A 101 -6.47 14.97 -13.97
C HIS A 101 -7.59 14.97 -12.92
N GLY A 102 -7.29 14.55 -11.69
CA GLY A 102 -8.22 14.59 -10.55
C GLY A 102 -8.08 15.88 -9.76
N GLN A 103 -8.74 16.95 -10.25
CA GLN A 103 -9.37 17.97 -9.40
C GLN A 103 -10.67 17.40 -8.82
#